data_AF-A0A7S1GM08-F1
#
_entry.id   AF-A0A7S1GM08-F1
#
_cell.length_a   1.000
_cell.length_b   1.000
_cell.length_c   1.000
_cell.angle_alpha   90.00
_cell.angle_beta   90.00
_cell.angle_gamma   90.00
#
_symmetry.space_group_name_H-M   'P 1'
#
loop_
_entity.id
_entity.type
_entity.pdbx_description
1 polymer ?
#
loop_
_entity_poly.entity_id
_entity_poly.type
_entity_poly.pdbx_seq_one_letter_code
_entity_poly.pdbx_strand_id
1 'polypeptide(L)'
;VLFLLGDVFCTTIGFALEVESEEFLGFKNSLLGMEGHVARTRKNMKNIDNNMKILGAGVNAMRTGRQAFKEVETVSKNMEEGQEMDAKQAAAMTETMEKSLPAILELAWAINVRDITKTLKIACAKLFADATVQMEGRIKRAEAVRILGREFFSIGKISGKSNKTKIDTEDIKARAAVAAMTTMAKAQGQEVSEADTEEMIKQAKTMSMEAKMHQEGDEKQPKETS
;
A
#
# COMPACT_ATOMS: atom_id res chain seq x y z
N VAL A 1 4.79 3.86 -7.67
CA VAL A 1 4.47 3.62 -6.23
C VAL A 1 4.15 2.14 -5.93
N LEU A 2 3.55 1.36 -6.85
CA LEU A 2 3.21 -0.06 -6.60
C LEU A 2 4.39 -1.02 -6.30
N PHE A 3 5.62 -0.70 -6.73
CA PHE A 3 6.76 -1.62 -6.65
C PHE A 3 7.33 -1.83 -5.24
N LEU A 4 6.94 -1.04 -4.24
CA LEU A 4 7.44 -1.11 -2.87
C LEU A 4 6.65 -2.06 -1.95
N LEU A 5 5.58 -2.68 -2.46
CA LEU A 5 4.68 -3.55 -1.68
C LEU A 5 4.78 -5.04 -2.08
N GLY A 6 5.85 -5.41 -2.78
CA GLY A 6 6.01 -6.76 -3.34
C GLY A 6 5.97 -7.87 -2.29
N ASP A 7 6.58 -7.67 -1.12
CA ASP A 7 6.55 -8.62 -0.01
C ASP A 7 5.14 -8.77 0.58
N VAL A 8 4.40 -7.66 0.64
CA VAL A 8 3.02 -7.63 1.14
C VAL A 8 2.07 -8.32 0.18
N PHE A 9 2.23 -8.12 -1.12
CA PHE A 9 1.46 -8.85 -2.13
C PHE A 9 1.83 -10.33 -2.13
N CYS A 10 3.10 -10.70 -2.03
CA CYS A 10 3.53 -12.10 -1.92
C CYS A 10 2.90 -12.78 -0.69
N THR A 11 2.93 -12.14 0.48
CA THR A 11 2.29 -12.69 1.68
C THR A 11 0.76 -12.75 1.57
N THR A 12 0.13 -11.79 0.90
CA THR A 12 -1.32 -11.79 0.70
C THR A 12 -1.76 -12.89 -0.25
N ILE A 13 -1.12 -12.98 -1.42
CA ILE A 13 -1.36 -14.01 -2.43
C ILE A 13 -1.12 -15.39 -1.82
N GLY A 14 0.05 -15.58 -1.20
CA GLY A 14 0.45 -16.85 -0.63
C GLY A 14 -0.53 -17.35 0.43
N PHE A 15 -0.90 -16.48 1.36
CA PHE A 15 -1.88 -16.81 2.40
C PHE A 15 -3.26 -17.14 1.83
N ALA A 16 -3.74 -16.38 0.84
CA ALA A 16 -5.05 -16.63 0.23
C ALA A 16 -5.09 -17.98 -0.48
N LEU A 17 -4.08 -18.29 -1.31
CA LEU A 17 -3.97 -19.58 -2.00
C LEU A 17 -3.88 -20.75 -1.01
N GLU A 18 -3.02 -20.63 0.00
CA GLU A 18 -2.81 -21.69 1.00
C GLU A 18 -4.11 -21.99 1.75
N VAL A 19 -4.79 -20.97 2.28
CA VAL A 19 -5.99 -21.18 3.09
C VAL A 19 -7.17 -21.75 2.28
N GLU A 20 -7.36 -21.33 1.03
CA GLU A 20 -8.41 -21.91 0.17
C GLU A 20 -8.14 -23.39 -0.12
N SER A 21 -6.87 -23.74 -0.36
CA SER A 21 -6.47 -25.13 -0.60
C SER A 21 -6.58 -25.99 0.66
N GLU A 22 -6.17 -25.48 1.83
CA GLU A 22 -6.30 -26.15 3.13
C GLU A 22 -7.78 -26.38 3.49
N GLU A 23 -8.64 -25.39 3.22
CA GLU A 23 -10.08 -25.53 3.44
C GLU A 23 -10.65 -26.68 2.60
N PHE A 24 -10.37 -26.70 1.30
CA PHE A 24 -10.85 -27.74 0.41
C PHE A 24 -10.33 -29.14 0.78
N LEU A 25 -9.01 -29.27 0.98
CA LEU A 25 -8.38 -30.54 1.35
C LEU A 25 -8.84 -31.02 2.72
N GLY A 26 -8.98 -30.12 3.69
CA GLY A 26 -9.43 -30.43 5.04
C GLY A 26 -10.86 -30.98 5.07
N PHE A 27 -11.77 -30.45 4.25
CA PHE A 27 -13.12 -31.02 4.11
C PHE A 27 -13.16 -32.38 3.40
N LYS A 28 -12.11 -32.76 2.65
CA LYS A 28 -12.05 -34.03 1.91
C LYS A 28 -11.28 -35.13 2.63
N ASN A 29 -10.23 -34.78 3.37
CA ASN A 29 -9.26 -35.75 3.89
C ASN A 29 -9.27 -35.86 5.43
N SER A 30 -9.85 -34.91 6.16
CA SER A 30 -9.82 -34.93 7.63
C SER A 30 -11.04 -35.60 8.25
N LEU A 31 -10.83 -36.22 9.42
CA LEU A 31 -11.88 -36.83 10.23
C LEU A 31 -12.98 -35.78 10.55
N LEU A 32 -14.20 -36.02 10.07
CA LEU A 32 -15.36 -35.13 10.19
C LEU A 32 -15.16 -33.72 9.58
N GLY A 33 -14.15 -33.50 8.72
CA GLY A 33 -13.90 -32.21 8.10
C GLY A 33 -13.35 -31.14 9.05
N MET A 34 -12.87 -31.53 10.25
CA MET A 34 -12.40 -30.59 11.28
C MET A 34 -11.28 -29.67 10.80
N GLU A 35 -10.34 -30.16 9.98
CA GLU A 35 -9.28 -29.32 9.41
C GLU A 35 -9.83 -28.27 8.44
N GLY A 36 -10.90 -28.60 7.71
CA GLY A 36 -11.60 -27.65 6.85
C GLY A 36 -12.26 -26.52 7.65
N HIS A 37 -12.85 -26.84 8.80
CA HIS A 37 -13.40 -25.83 9.72
C HIS A 37 -12.33 -24.92 10.33
N VAL A 38 -11.16 -25.46 10.68
CA VAL A 38 -10.02 -24.67 11.17
C VAL A 38 -9.51 -23.72 10.09
N ALA A 39 -9.29 -24.22 8.87
CA ALA A 39 -8.87 -23.41 7.74
C ALA A 39 -9.90 -22.30 7.41
N ARG A 40 -11.18 -22.63 7.42
CA ARG A 40 -12.28 -21.64 7.26
C ARG A 40 -12.28 -20.59 8.36
N THR A 41 -12.03 -20.97 9.60
CA THR A 41 -11.93 -20.02 10.72
C THR A 41 -10.74 -19.07 10.51
N ARG A 42 -9.56 -19.62 10.15
CA ARG A 42 -8.35 -18.84 9.84
C ARG A 42 -8.60 -17.85 8.69
N LYS A 43 -9.30 -18.28 7.64
CA LYS A 43 -9.76 -17.44 6.52
C LYS A 43 -10.63 -16.29 6.98
N ASN A 44 -11.66 -16.60 7.77
CA ASN A 44 -12.64 -15.62 8.23
C ASN A 44 -11.99 -14.58 9.16
N MET A 45 -11.12 -15.01 10.07
CA MET A 45 -10.37 -14.09 10.94
C MET A 45 -9.50 -13.12 10.12
N LYS A 46 -8.76 -13.60 9.13
CA LYS A 46 -7.94 -12.75 8.27
C LYS A 46 -8.79 -11.79 7.41
N ASN A 47 -9.93 -12.24 6.92
CA ASN A 47 -10.86 -11.39 6.16
C ASN A 47 -11.46 -10.28 7.04
N ILE A 48 -11.78 -10.59 8.30
CA ILE A 48 -12.24 -9.59 9.27
C ILE A 48 -11.12 -8.58 9.56
N ASP A 49 -9.89 -9.03 9.80
CA ASP A 49 -8.73 -8.16 10.00
C ASP A 49 -8.48 -7.24 8.79
N ASN A 50 -8.48 -7.79 7.57
CA ASN A 50 -8.34 -7.00 6.34
C ASN A 50 -9.48 -5.98 6.17
N ASN A 51 -10.73 -6.38 6.42
CA ASN A 51 -11.87 -5.46 6.35
C ASN A 51 -11.79 -4.38 7.42
N MET A 52 -11.32 -4.70 8.63
CA MET A 52 -11.11 -3.73 9.69
C MET A 52 -10.01 -2.73 9.33
N LYS A 53 -8.91 -3.20 8.71
CA LYS A 53 -7.85 -2.33 8.17
C LYS A 53 -8.37 -1.41 7.07
N ILE A 54 -9.22 -1.89 6.17
CA ILE A 54 -9.83 -1.05 5.13
C ILE A 54 -10.77 -0.02 5.74
N LEU A 55 -11.59 -0.42 6.73
CA LEU A 55 -12.48 0.51 7.43
C LEU A 55 -11.66 1.56 8.20
N GLY A 56 -10.64 1.14 8.93
CA GLY A 56 -9.74 2.03 9.67
C GLY A 56 -8.98 2.98 8.75
N ALA A 57 -8.35 2.45 7.70
CA ALA A 57 -7.65 3.24 6.70
C ALA A 57 -8.60 4.17 5.94
N GLY A 58 -9.83 3.72 5.66
CA GLY A 58 -10.87 4.53 5.01
C GLY A 58 -11.34 5.68 5.87
N VAL A 59 -11.61 5.44 7.16
CA VAL A 59 -11.94 6.49 8.14
C VAL A 59 -10.77 7.46 8.32
N ASN A 60 -9.54 6.94 8.40
CA ASN A 60 -8.34 7.76 8.54
C ASN A 60 -8.10 8.63 7.30
N ALA A 61 -8.10 8.04 6.11
CA ALA A 61 -7.96 8.75 4.83
C ALA A 61 -9.11 9.75 4.60
N MET A 62 -10.34 9.42 4.99
CA MET A 62 -11.45 10.37 4.93
C MET A 62 -11.26 11.53 5.89
N ARG A 63 -10.79 11.28 7.12
CA ARG A 63 -10.52 12.32 8.11
C ARG A 63 -9.38 13.23 7.66
N THR A 64 -8.23 12.67 7.31
CA THR A 64 -7.04 13.42 6.89
C THR A 64 -7.26 14.09 5.54
N GLY A 65 -7.91 13.40 4.60
CA GLY A 65 -8.33 13.97 3.32
C GLY A 65 -9.30 15.13 3.50
N ARG A 66 -10.32 15.02 4.37
CA ARG A 66 -11.25 16.13 4.62
C ARG A 66 -10.58 17.34 5.27
N GLN A 67 -9.61 17.12 6.14
CA GLN A 67 -8.79 18.21 6.70
C GLN A 67 -7.97 18.87 5.59
N ALA A 68 -7.32 18.06 4.74
CA ALA A 68 -6.54 18.55 3.63
C ALA A 68 -7.37 19.32 2.59
N PHE A 69 -8.53 18.79 2.20
CA PHE A 69 -9.43 19.44 1.24
C PHE A 69 -10.05 20.73 1.79
N LYS A 70 -10.32 20.82 3.09
CA LYS A 70 -10.79 22.08 3.69
C LYS A 70 -9.72 23.17 3.62
N GLU A 71 -8.47 22.81 3.91
CA GLU A 71 -7.35 23.74 3.82
C GLU A 71 -7.12 24.17 2.36
N VAL A 72 -7.17 23.22 1.41
CA VAL A 72 -7.09 23.53 -0.03
C VAL A 72 -8.26 24.41 -0.48
N GLU A 73 -9.51 24.13 -0.08
CA GLU A 73 -10.67 24.94 -0.46
C GLU A 73 -10.58 26.38 0.06
N THR A 74 -10.06 26.59 1.27
CA THR A 74 -9.79 27.93 1.78
C THR A 74 -8.70 28.65 0.99
N VAL A 75 -7.69 27.93 0.50
CA VAL A 75 -6.65 28.49 -0.36
C VAL A 75 -7.19 28.80 -1.76
N SER A 76 -7.98 27.91 -2.36
CA SER A 76 -8.60 28.11 -3.66
C SER A 76 -9.58 29.27 -3.69
N LYS A 77 -10.41 29.44 -2.64
CA LYS A 77 -11.28 30.62 -2.52
C LYS A 77 -10.50 31.92 -2.48
N ASN A 78 -9.39 31.96 -1.74
CA ASN A 78 -8.54 33.15 -1.67
C ASN A 78 -7.89 33.46 -3.05
N MET A 79 -7.57 32.42 -3.84
CA MET A 79 -7.08 32.59 -5.23
C MET A 79 -8.18 33.08 -6.20
N GLU A 80 -9.41 32.58 -6.08
CA GLU A 80 -10.56 33.05 -6.89
C GLU A 80 -10.94 34.51 -6.58
N GLU A 81 -10.70 34.96 -5.35
CA GLU A 81 -10.86 36.36 -4.93
C GLU A 81 -9.69 37.26 -5.41
N GLY A 82 -8.76 36.73 -6.22
CA GLY A 82 -7.68 37.49 -6.84
C GLY A 82 -6.48 37.76 -5.93
N GLN A 83 -6.39 37.09 -4.77
CA GLN A 83 -5.18 37.15 -3.94
C GLN A 83 -4.10 36.25 -4.56
N GLU A 84 -2.92 36.83 -4.85
CA GLU A 84 -1.75 36.05 -5.22
C GLU A 84 -1.44 35.05 -4.10
N MET A 85 -1.30 33.78 -4.48
CA MET A 85 -0.95 32.73 -3.56
C MET A 85 0.50 32.95 -3.10
N ASP A 86 0.66 33.46 -1.88
CA ASP A 86 1.97 33.66 -1.28
C ASP A 86 2.71 32.31 -1.19
N ALA A 87 4.04 32.34 -1.27
CA ALA A 87 4.90 31.16 -1.18
C ALA A 87 4.60 30.33 0.09
N LYS A 88 4.16 30.98 1.16
CA LYS A 88 3.71 30.32 2.41
C LYS A 88 2.44 29.47 2.22
N GLN A 89 1.53 29.91 1.38
CA GLN A 89 0.26 29.23 1.14
C GLN A 89 0.44 28.01 0.22
N ALA A 90 1.32 28.13 -0.79
CA ALA A 90 1.76 27.00 -1.61
C ALA A 90 2.53 25.95 -0.79
N ALA A 91 3.39 26.39 0.14
CA ALA A 91 4.10 25.51 1.05
C ALA A 91 3.14 24.76 2.00
N ALA A 92 2.15 25.46 2.57
CA ALA A 92 1.13 24.85 3.43
C ALA A 92 0.29 23.80 2.68
N MET A 93 -0.07 24.07 1.43
CA MET A 93 -0.82 23.12 0.60
C MET A 93 -0.01 21.85 0.29
N THR A 94 1.29 22.01 0.04
CA THR A 94 2.22 20.90 -0.18
C THR A 94 2.39 20.06 1.09
N GLU A 95 2.63 20.71 2.23
CA GLU A 95 2.80 20.05 3.53
C GLU A 95 1.54 19.25 3.93
N THR A 96 0.36 19.82 3.70
CA THR A 96 -0.91 19.16 3.99
C THR A 96 -1.15 17.95 3.09
N MET A 97 -0.76 18.03 1.81
CA MET A 97 -0.81 16.88 0.91
C MET A 97 0.17 15.79 1.35
N GLU A 98 1.40 16.14 1.73
CA GLU A 98 2.40 15.21 2.27
C GLU A 98 1.92 14.51 3.55
N LYS A 99 1.22 15.22 4.45
CA LYS A 99 0.61 14.64 5.66
C LYS A 99 -0.52 13.67 5.35
N SER A 100 -1.30 13.90 4.29
CA SER A 100 -2.42 13.03 3.90
C SER A 100 -1.98 11.77 3.14
N LEU A 101 -0.83 11.84 2.48
CA LEU A 101 -0.32 10.80 1.59
C LEU A 101 -0.19 9.41 2.25
N PRO A 102 0.37 9.25 3.47
CA PRO A 102 0.46 7.93 4.10
C PRO A 102 -0.91 7.26 4.29
N ALA A 103 -1.93 8.02 4.67
CA ALA A 103 -3.29 7.50 4.87
C ALA A 103 -3.94 7.06 3.55
N ILE A 104 -3.73 7.82 2.47
CA ILE A 104 -4.23 7.47 1.13
C ILE A 104 -3.54 6.21 0.61
N LEU A 105 -2.23 6.09 0.80
CA LEU A 105 -1.46 4.91 0.40
C LEU A 105 -1.86 3.67 1.21
N GLU A 106 -2.11 3.82 2.51
CA GLU A 106 -2.61 2.74 3.36
C GLU A 106 -3.97 2.24 2.88
N LEU A 107 -4.89 3.16 2.54
CA LEU A 107 -6.20 2.80 1.98
C LEU A 107 -6.07 2.09 0.63
N ALA A 108 -5.28 2.64 -0.29
CA ALA A 108 -5.06 2.04 -1.60
C ALA A 108 -4.48 0.62 -1.51
N TRP A 109 -3.53 0.42 -0.60
CA TRP A 109 -3.00 -0.91 -0.31
C TRP A 109 -4.06 -1.85 0.27
N ALA A 110 -4.83 -1.40 1.25
CA ALA A 110 -5.86 -2.21 1.90
C ALA A 110 -6.94 -2.66 0.89
N ILE A 111 -7.31 -1.81 -0.08
CA ILE A 111 -8.19 -2.16 -1.19
C ILE A 111 -7.58 -3.27 -2.05
N ASN A 112 -6.32 -3.11 -2.48
CA ASN A 112 -5.63 -4.12 -3.29
C ASN A 112 -5.55 -5.48 -2.58
N VAL A 113 -5.28 -5.51 -1.27
CA VAL A 113 -5.27 -6.74 -0.47
C VAL A 113 -6.63 -7.44 -0.51
N ARG A 114 -7.73 -6.69 -0.39
CA ARG A 114 -9.09 -7.24 -0.48
C ARG A 114 -9.39 -7.79 -1.86
N ASP A 115 -9.04 -7.06 -2.92
CA ASP A 115 -9.33 -7.48 -4.28
C ASP A 115 -8.56 -8.74 -4.66
N ILE A 116 -7.28 -8.82 -4.29
CA ILE A 116 -6.47 -10.04 -4.44
C ILE A 116 -7.13 -11.21 -3.70
N THR A 117 -7.44 -11.02 -2.40
CA THR A 117 -8.01 -12.10 -1.57
C THR A 117 -9.34 -12.59 -2.12
N LYS A 118 -10.24 -11.67 -2.52
CA LYS A 118 -11.55 -12.01 -3.07
C LYS A 118 -11.44 -12.73 -4.42
N THR A 119 -10.55 -12.25 -5.29
CA THR A 119 -10.33 -12.84 -6.61
C THR A 119 -9.79 -14.26 -6.49
N LEU A 120 -8.76 -14.46 -5.66
CA LEU A 120 -8.15 -15.77 -5.45
C LEU A 120 -9.12 -16.76 -4.81
N LYS A 121 -9.96 -16.31 -3.85
CA LYS A 121 -11.04 -17.13 -3.30
C LYS A 121 -11.98 -17.65 -4.38
N ILE A 122 -12.45 -16.77 -5.28
CA ILE A 122 -13.38 -17.15 -6.33
C ILE A 122 -12.70 -18.09 -7.35
N ALA A 123 -11.46 -17.79 -7.73
CA ALA A 123 -10.68 -18.61 -8.65
C ALA A 123 -10.45 -20.02 -8.10
N CYS A 124 -10.00 -20.13 -6.84
CA CYS A 124 -9.79 -21.41 -6.17
C CYS A 124 -11.10 -22.21 -6.05
N ALA A 125 -12.19 -21.56 -5.63
CA ALA A 125 -13.49 -22.22 -5.55
C ALA A 125 -13.93 -22.82 -6.89
N LYS A 126 -13.77 -22.09 -8.00
CA LYS A 126 -14.07 -22.60 -9.35
C LYS A 126 -13.13 -23.73 -9.76
N LEU A 127 -11.83 -23.60 -9.48
CA LEU A 127 -10.82 -24.60 -9.82
C LEU A 127 -11.06 -25.94 -9.10
N PHE A 128 -11.44 -25.89 -7.82
CA PHE A 128 -11.66 -27.07 -7.00
C PHE A 128 -13.06 -27.68 -7.17
N ALA A 129 -14.01 -26.92 -7.73
CA ALA A 129 -15.35 -27.38 -8.04
C ALA A 129 -15.55 -27.76 -9.51
N ASP A 130 -14.51 -27.70 -10.34
CA ASP A 130 -14.57 -27.96 -11.78
C ASP A 130 -15.17 -29.34 -12.08
N ALA A 131 -16.40 -29.32 -12.62
CA ALA A 131 -17.19 -30.51 -12.91
C ALA A 131 -16.55 -31.41 -13.98
N THR A 132 -15.69 -30.85 -14.85
CA THR A 132 -15.05 -31.58 -15.95
C THR A 132 -13.93 -32.51 -15.51
N VAL A 133 -13.48 -32.40 -14.25
CA VAL A 133 -12.38 -33.20 -13.69
C VAL A 133 -12.89 -34.07 -12.55
N GLN A 134 -12.38 -35.31 -12.47
CA GLN A 134 -12.71 -36.23 -11.37
C GLN A 134 -12.15 -35.73 -10.04
N MET A 135 -12.72 -36.19 -8.92
CA MET A 135 -12.37 -35.70 -7.58
C MET A 135 -10.86 -35.79 -7.28
N GLU A 136 -10.20 -36.88 -7.67
CA GLU A 136 -8.76 -37.05 -7.50
C GLU A 136 -7.96 -35.94 -8.20
N GLY A 137 -8.35 -35.55 -9.43
CA GLY A 137 -7.73 -34.44 -10.14
C GLY A 137 -7.96 -33.10 -9.46
N ARG A 138 -9.12 -32.89 -8.81
CA ARG A 138 -9.41 -31.68 -8.02
C ARG A 138 -8.56 -31.61 -6.75
N ILE A 139 -8.34 -32.75 -6.09
CA ILE A 139 -7.44 -32.87 -4.94
C ILE A 139 -6.00 -32.51 -5.36
N LYS A 140 -5.49 -33.09 -6.44
CA LYS A 140 -4.15 -32.76 -6.98
C LYS A 140 -4.01 -31.27 -7.33
N ARG A 141 -5.04 -30.65 -7.90
CA ARG A 141 -5.08 -29.20 -8.16
C ARG A 141 -5.01 -28.40 -6.87
N ALA A 142 -5.76 -28.78 -5.83
CA ALA A 142 -5.72 -28.11 -4.54
C ALA A 142 -4.34 -28.27 -3.87
N GLU A 143 -3.71 -29.43 -3.95
CA GLU A 143 -2.35 -29.64 -3.47
C GLU A 143 -1.33 -28.75 -4.18
N ALA A 144 -1.42 -28.63 -5.52
CA ALA A 144 -0.56 -27.74 -6.29
C ALA A 144 -0.74 -26.27 -5.87
N VAL A 145 -1.98 -25.83 -5.70
CA VAL A 145 -2.29 -24.47 -5.20
C VAL A 145 -1.74 -24.26 -3.79
N ARG A 146 -1.79 -25.27 -2.91
CA ARG A 146 -1.23 -25.21 -1.57
C ARG A 146 0.28 -24.98 -1.59
N ILE A 147 1.00 -25.71 -2.44
CA ILE A 147 2.44 -25.56 -2.61
C ILE A 147 2.76 -24.15 -3.11
N LEU A 148 2.06 -23.68 -4.15
CA LEU A 148 2.24 -22.34 -4.68
C LEU A 148 2.00 -21.26 -3.62
N GLY A 149 0.93 -21.42 -2.82
CA GLY A 149 0.61 -20.52 -1.72
C GLY A 149 1.73 -20.44 -0.68
N ARG A 150 2.28 -21.59 -0.29
CA ARG A 150 3.41 -21.69 0.66
C ARG A 150 4.65 -20.98 0.15
N GLU A 151 5.00 -21.17 -1.12
CA GLU A 151 6.17 -20.52 -1.72
C GLU A 151 6.02 -19.00 -1.72
N PHE A 152 4.88 -18.47 -2.21
CA PHE A 152 4.61 -17.03 -2.17
C PHE A 152 4.63 -16.47 -0.74
N PHE A 153 4.03 -17.19 0.21
CA PHE A 153 3.99 -16.74 1.60
C PHE A 153 5.39 -16.71 2.23
N SER A 154 6.18 -17.76 2.00
CA SER A 154 7.56 -17.88 2.48
C SER A 154 8.45 -16.76 1.92
N ILE A 155 8.43 -16.56 0.59
CA ILE A 155 9.16 -15.47 -0.08
C ILE A 155 8.74 -14.12 0.50
N GLY A 156 7.43 -13.87 0.61
CA GLY A 156 6.94 -12.63 1.19
C GLY A 156 7.39 -12.41 2.64
N LYS A 157 7.44 -13.48 3.46
CA LYS A 157 7.94 -13.40 4.85
C LYS A 157 9.44 -13.14 4.93
N ILE A 158 10.23 -13.71 4.03
CA ILE A 158 11.68 -13.49 3.97
C ILE A 158 11.95 -12.05 3.53
N SER A 159 11.34 -11.62 2.41
CA SER A 159 11.48 -10.27 1.87
C SER A 159 10.96 -9.20 2.84
N GLY A 160 9.86 -9.46 3.54
CA GLY A 160 9.32 -8.54 4.56
C GLY A 160 10.17 -8.46 5.83
N LYS A 161 11.00 -9.48 6.13
CA LYS A 161 11.97 -9.44 7.23
C LYS A 161 13.26 -8.71 6.82
N SER A 162 13.71 -8.87 5.58
CA SER A 162 14.88 -8.15 5.05
C SER A 162 14.61 -6.67 4.76
N ASN A 163 13.37 -6.31 4.42
CA ASN A 163 12.98 -4.92 4.11
C ASN A 163 12.59 -4.07 5.32
N LYS A 164 12.44 -4.64 6.53
CA LYS A 164 12.21 -3.85 7.75
C LYS A 164 13.34 -2.86 8.05
N THR A 165 14.50 -3.04 7.43
CA THR A 165 15.66 -2.17 7.57
C THR A 165 15.69 -1.00 6.56
N LYS A 166 14.84 -0.98 5.52
CA LYS A 166 14.86 0.07 4.47
C LYS A 166 13.51 0.25 3.75
N ILE A 167 12.39 0.40 4.46
CA ILE A 167 11.28 1.18 3.88
C ILE A 167 11.73 2.62 4.03
N ASP A 168 12.38 3.14 3.00
CA ASP A 168 12.83 4.51 2.95
C ASP A 168 11.57 5.38 2.76
N THR A 169 10.96 5.77 3.87
CA THR A 169 9.81 6.69 3.89
C THR A 169 10.10 7.93 3.03
N GLU A 170 11.39 8.29 2.90
CA GLU A 170 11.88 9.32 1.99
C GLU A 170 11.72 8.97 0.50
N ASP A 171 11.95 7.73 0.07
CA ASP A 171 11.70 7.31 -1.33
C ASP A 171 10.21 7.35 -1.66
N ILE A 172 9.36 6.97 -0.71
CA ILE A 172 7.90 7.05 -0.86
C ILE A 172 7.45 8.51 -0.93
N LYS A 173 7.94 9.35 -0.01
CA LYS A 173 7.67 10.80 -0.01
C LYS A 173 8.15 11.47 -1.29
N ALA A 174 9.39 11.21 -1.70
CA ALA A 174 9.98 11.80 -2.91
C ALA A 174 9.20 11.42 -4.17
N ARG A 175 8.85 10.14 -4.35
CA ARG A 175 8.07 9.69 -5.52
C ARG A 175 6.65 10.23 -5.52
N ALA A 176 6.04 10.36 -4.35
CA ALA A 176 4.71 10.91 -4.24
C ALA A 176 4.69 12.43 -4.44
N ALA A 177 5.67 13.15 -3.92
CA ALA A 177 5.88 14.58 -4.17
C ALA A 177 6.06 14.85 -5.66
N VAL A 178 6.88 14.05 -6.34
CA VAL A 178 7.04 14.15 -7.80
C VAL A 178 5.74 13.84 -8.53
N ALA A 179 5.03 12.77 -8.19
CA ALA A 179 3.74 12.45 -8.82
C ALA A 179 2.69 13.55 -8.63
N ALA A 180 2.67 14.19 -7.44
CA ALA A 180 1.85 15.35 -7.14
C ALA A 180 2.22 16.56 -8.01
N MET A 181 3.51 16.93 -8.06
CA MET A 181 4.00 18.02 -8.91
C MET A 181 3.68 17.79 -10.39
N THR A 182 3.90 16.57 -10.90
CA THR A 182 3.58 16.21 -12.28
C THR A 182 2.09 16.35 -12.57
N THR A 183 1.23 16.01 -11.60
CA THR A 183 -0.22 16.18 -11.74
C THR A 183 -0.60 17.66 -11.80
N MET A 184 0.00 18.52 -10.98
CA MET A 184 -0.21 19.97 -11.04
C MET A 184 0.32 20.57 -12.34
N ALA A 185 1.52 20.18 -12.78
CA ALA A 185 2.12 20.65 -14.03
C ALA A 185 1.24 20.26 -15.25
N LYS A 186 0.73 19.02 -15.28
CA LYS A 186 -0.21 18.58 -16.32
C LYS A 186 -1.54 19.32 -16.26
N ALA A 187 -2.05 19.61 -15.06
CA ALA A 187 -3.27 20.41 -14.89
C ALA A 187 -3.08 21.87 -15.37
N GLN A 188 -1.85 22.39 -15.35
CA GLN A 188 -1.47 23.70 -15.91
C GLN A 188 -1.10 23.65 -17.40
N GLY A 189 -1.23 22.50 -18.06
CA GLY A 189 -0.95 22.34 -19.50
C GLY A 189 0.52 22.15 -19.85
N GLN A 190 1.40 21.89 -18.88
CA GLN A 190 2.79 21.50 -19.14
C GLN A 190 2.88 19.99 -19.39
N GLU A 191 3.47 19.60 -20.52
CA GLU A 191 3.84 18.21 -20.77
C GLU A 191 5.14 17.88 -20.04
N VAL A 192 5.12 16.82 -19.22
CA VAL A 192 6.29 16.31 -18.48
C VAL A 192 6.55 14.88 -18.95
N SER A 193 7.77 14.60 -19.40
CA SER A 193 8.14 13.27 -19.91
C SER A 193 8.50 12.29 -18.77
N GLU A 194 8.50 10.98 -19.08
CA GLU A 194 8.88 9.94 -18.11
C GLU A 194 10.36 10.03 -17.70
N ALA A 195 11.24 10.51 -18.58
CA ALA A 195 12.65 10.75 -18.25
C ALA A 195 12.80 11.90 -17.24
N ASP A 196 12.02 12.98 -17.41
CA ASP A 196 12.05 14.14 -16.52
C ASP A 196 11.54 13.78 -15.12
N THR A 197 10.55 12.89 -15.02
CA THR A 197 10.04 12.43 -13.72
C THR A 197 11.05 11.59 -12.95
N GLU A 198 11.85 10.74 -13.61
CA GLU A 198 12.94 10.02 -12.94
C GLU A 198 14.06 10.94 -12.45
N GLU A 199 14.41 11.95 -13.23
CA GLU A 199 15.43 12.93 -12.87
C GLU A 199 14.96 13.82 -11.71
N MET A 200 13.68 14.23 -11.71
CA MET A 200 13.04 14.92 -10.59
C MET A 200 13.04 14.08 -9.31
N ILE A 201 12.80 12.77 -9.38
CA ILE A 201 12.86 11.89 -8.20
C ILE A 201 14.28 11.85 -7.63
N LYS A 202 15.30 11.81 -8.48
CA LYS A 202 16.70 11.90 -8.03
C LYS A 202 16.99 13.24 -7.37
N GLN A 203 16.62 14.36 -8.00
CA GLN A 203 16.84 15.70 -7.46
C GLN A 203 16.10 15.92 -6.13
N ALA A 204 14.85 15.47 -6.01
CA ALA A 204 14.07 15.57 -4.77
C ALA A 204 14.73 14.81 -3.60
N LYS A 205 15.38 13.67 -3.88
CA LYS A 205 16.17 12.95 -2.87
C LYS A 205 17.42 13.71 -2.44
N THR A 206 18.15 14.29 -3.39
CA THR A 206 19.36 15.07 -3.10
C THR A 206 19.03 16.28 -2.23
N MET A 207 17.96 17.01 -2.57
CA MET A 207 17.49 18.17 -1.80
C MET A 207 17.01 17.79 -0.38
N SER A 208 16.31 16.65 -0.22
CA SER A 208 15.93 16.16 1.13
C SER A 208 17.15 15.80 1.98
N MET A 209 18.19 15.21 1.38
CA MET A 209 19.44 14.92 2.07
C MET A 209 20.20 16.19 2.48
N GLU A 210 20.26 17.18 1.59
CA GLU A 210 20.92 18.48 1.86
C GLU A 210 20.19 19.28 2.95
N ALA A 211 18.85 19.29 2.95
CA ALA A 211 18.05 19.94 3.98
C ALA A 211 18.27 19.32 5.38
N LYS A 212 18.46 18.00 5.46
CA LYS A 212 18.81 17.32 6.72
C LYS A 212 20.21 17.65 7.20
N MET A 213 21.18 17.81 6.30
CA MET A 213 22.54 18.23 6.66
C MET A 213 22.59 19.68 7.17
N HIS A 214 21.70 20.56 6.71
CA HIS A 214 21.58 21.92 7.26
C HIS A 214 20.89 21.96 8.63
N GLN A 215 19.87 21.12 8.88
CA GLN A 215 19.24 21.05 10.21
C GLN A 215 20.16 20.48 11.29
N GLU A 216 21.02 19.50 10.97
CA GLU A 216 22.00 18.96 11.94
C GLU A 216 23.20 19.89 12.17
N GLY A 217 23.42 20.90 11.31
CA GLY A 217 24.46 21.91 11.44
C GLY A 217 24.12 23.03 12.43
N ASP A 218 22.85 23.42 12.51
CA ASP A 218 22.38 24.52 13.38
C ASP A 218 22.21 24.11 14.86
N GLU A 219 22.09 22.81 15.17
CA GLU A 219 21.99 22.32 16.55
C GLU A 219 23.35 22.25 17.28
N LYS A 220 24.46 22.53 16.59
CA LYS A 220 25.84 22.46 17.14
C LYS A 220 26.53 23.81 17.34
N GLN A 221 25.80 24.93 17.43
CA GLN A 221 26.41 26.16 17.95
C GLN A 221 26.49 26.10 19.48
N PRO A 222 27.71 26.18 20.09
CA PRO A 222 27.84 26.23 21.53
C PRO A 222 27.25 27.54 22.03
N LYS A 223 26.36 27.45 23.03
CA LYS A 223 25.89 28.62 23.79
C LYS A 223 27.09 29.26 24.47
N GLU A 224 27.66 30.29 23.86
CA GLU A 224 28.65 31.13 24.52
C GLU A 224 27.99 31.81 25.72
N THR A 225 28.63 31.61 26.87
CA THR A 225 28.32 32.23 28.14
C THR A 225 29.16 33.47 28.26
N SER A 226 28.53 34.65 28.33
CA SER A 226 28.93 35.82 29.14
C SER A 226 27.89 36.93 29.00
#